data_AF-A0A945Y2W3-F1
#
_entry.id   AF-A0A945Y2W3-F1
#
_cell.length_a   1.000
_cell.length_b   1.000
_cell.length_c   1.000
_cell.angle_alpha   90.00
_cell.angle_beta   90.00
_cell.angle_gamma   90.00
#
_symmetry.space_group_name_H-M   'P 1'
#
loop_
_entity.id
_entity.type
_entity.pdbx_description
1 polymer ?
#
loop_
_entity_poly.entity_id
_entity_poly.type
_entity_poly.pdbx_seq_one_letter_code
_entity_poly.pdbx_strand_id
1 'polypeptide(L)' 'MNFIAELKWRGMIHDIMPGTEEQFAKETTSAYIGFDPTADSLHIGSLVQIMTLVH' A
#
# COMPACT_ATOMS: atom_id res chain seq x y z
N MET A 1 -2.80 -10.58 12.36
CA MET A 1 -3.69 -9.48 11.94
C MET A 1 -3.77 -9.53 10.42
N ASN A 2 -4.95 -9.35 9.81
CA ASN A 2 -5.06 -9.29 8.34
C ASN A 2 -4.45 -7.96 7.86
N PHE A 3 -3.58 -7.99 6.84
CA PHE A 3 -2.91 -6.80 6.26
C PHE A 3 -3.89 -5.65 5.98
N ILE A 4 -5.00 -5.95 5.32
CA ILE A 4 -6.00 -4.94 4.95
C ILE A 4 -6.72 -4.42 6.19
N ALA A 5 -6.99 -5.27 7.19
CA ALA A 5 -7.58 -4.84 8.45
C ALA A 5 -6.66 -3.88 9.22
N GLU A 6 -5.34 -4.13 9.18
CA GLU A 6 -4.35 -3.23 9.78
C GLU A 6 -4.31 -1.87 9.07
N LEU A 7 -4.25 -1.85 7.74
CA LEU A 7 -4.25 -0.60 6.98
C LEU A 7 -5.55 0.19 7.19
N LYS A 8 -6.71 -0.48 7.28
CA LYS A 8 -7.98 0.16 7.65
C LYS A 8 -7.93 0.77 9.04
N TRP A 9 -7.43 0.03 10.03
CA TRP A 9 -7.30 0.53 11.40
C TRP A 9 -6.35 1.74 11.52
N ARG A 10 -5.25 1.74 10.74
CA ARG A 10 -4.32 2.87 10.64
C ARG A 10 -4.87 4.06 9.85
N GLY A 11 -6.04 3.94 9.22
CA GLY A 11 -6.61 4.99 8.36
C GLY A 11 -5.85 5.18 7.05
N MET A 12 -5.14 4.16 6.57
CA MET A 12 -4.28 4.22 5.38
C MET A 12 -4.99 3.81 4.08
N ILE A 13 -6.22 3.30 4.16
CA ILE A 13 -7.03 2.96 2.98
C ILE A 13 -8.00 4.09 2.69
N HIS A 14 -7.82 4.75 1.55
CA HIS A 14 -8.80 5.68 0.99
C HIS A 14 -9.86 4.96 0.16
N ASP A 15 -9.43 4.03 -0.70
CA ASP A 15 -10.30 3.22 -1.54
C ASP A 15 -9.67 1.85 -1.81
N ILE A 16 -10.50 0.86 -2.16
CA ILE A 16 -10.08 -0.52 -2.44
C ILE A 16 -11.00 -1.17 -3.46
N MET A 17 -10.42 -1.86 -4.44
CA MET A 17 -11.20 -2.58 -5.45
C MET A 17 -11.95 -3.78 -4.82
N PRO A 18 -13.20 -4.06 -5.24
CA PRO A 18 -13.89 -5.28 -4.86
C PRO A 18 -13.05 -6.53 -5.20
N GLY A 19 -13.00 -7.52 -4.31
CA GLY A 19 -12.20 -8.73 -4.52
C GLY A 19 -10.76 -8.66 -4.01
N THR A 20 -10.29 -7.49 -3.56
CA THR A 20 -8.89 -7.34 -3.11
C THR A 20 -8.63 -8.15 -1.84
N GLU A 21 -9.54 -8.17 -0.87
CA GLU A 21 -9.34 -8.94 0.36
C GLU A 21 -9.25 -10.44 0.10
N GLU A 22 -10.10 -10.94 -0.80
CA GLU A 22 -10.14 -12.33 -1.23
C GLU A 22 -8.85 -12.72 -1.96
N GLN A 23 -8.32 -11.85 -2.83
CA GLN A 23 -7.06 -12.08 -3.54
C GLN A 23 -5.87 -12.16 -2.57
N PHE A 24 -5.76 -11.22 -1.63
CA PHE A 24 -4.69 -11.21 -0.61
C PHE A 24 -4.80 -12.40 0.36
N ALA A 25 -6.00 -12.93 0.59
CA ALA A 25 -6.19 -14.14 1.40
C ALA A 25 -5.88 -15.44 0.63
N LYS A 26 -6.02 -15.43 -0.70
CA LYS A 26 -5.84 -16.60 -1.56
C LYS A 26 -4.37 -16.92 -1.81
N GLU A 27 -3.56 -15.91 -2.12
CA GLU A 27 -2.16 -16.10 -2.52
C GLU A 27 -1.29 -14.86 -2.30
N THR A 28 0.02 -15.09 -2.23
CA THR A 28 1.00 -14.00 -2.24
C THR A 28 0.87 -13.21 -3.53
N THR A 29 0.57 -11.92 -3.40
CA THR A 29 0.28 -11.03 -4.53
C THR A 29 1.41 -10.02 -4.70
N SER A 30 1.95 -9.91 -5.91
CA SER A 30 2.91 -8.87 -6.26
C SER A 30 2.22 -7.50 -6.33
N ALA A 31 2.83 -6.49 -5.72
CA ALA A 31 2.35 -5.11 -5.72
C ALA A 31 3.43 -4.15 -6.20
N TYR A 32 3.02 -2.96 -6.66
CA TYR A 32 3.95 -1.89 -7.03
C TYR A 32 3.34 -0.52 -6.67
N ILE A 33 4.20 0.47 -6.50
CA ILE A 33 3.82 1.88 -6.40
C ILE A 33 4.71 2.66 -7.38
N GLY A 34 4.10 3.56 -8.15
CA GLY A 34 4.82 4.46 -9.06
C GLY A 34 5.27 5.74 -8.37
N PHE A 35 6.49 6.17 -8.67
CA PHE A 35 7.01 7.49 -8.28
C PHE A 35 7.53 8.20 -9.53
N ASP A 36 7.01 9.38 -9.82
CA ASP A 36 7.52 10.21 -10.90
C ASP A 36 8.74 11.01 -10.41
N PRO A 37 9.84 11.11 -11.19
CA PRO A 37 11.06 11.82 -10.82
C PRO A 37 10.87 13.34 -10.94
N THR A 38 10.08 13.91 -10.04
CA THR A 38 9.72 15.34 -10.02
C THR A 38 10.75 16.23 -9.31
N ALA A 39 11.74 15.63 -8.63
CA ALA A 39 12.82 16.30 -7.92
C ALA A 39 14.06 15.39 -7.80
N ASP A 40 15.19 15.96 -7.36
CA ASP A 40 16.46 15.25 -7.16
C ASP A 40 16.41 14.22 -6.02
N SER A 41 15.38 14.25 -5.17
CA SER A 41 15.16 13.30 -4.08
C SER A 41 13.69 13.16 -3.72
N LEU A 42 13.34 12.02 -3.11
CA LEU A 42 12.04 11.83 -2.47
C LEU A 42 11.99 12.61 -1.14
N HIS A 43 10.77 12.93 -0.70
CA HIS A 43 10.54 13.62 0.57
C HIS A 43 9.56 12.84 1.45
N ILE A 44 9.24 13.39 2.62
CA ILE A 44 8.37 12.73 3.62
C ILE A 44 6.99 12.30 3.08
N GLY A 45 6.50 12.95 2.02
CA GLY A 45 5.23 12.59 1.38
C GLY A 45 5.27 11.22 0.72
N SER A 46 6.44 10.78 0.25
CA SER A 46 6.64 9.46 -0.37
C SER A 46 6.80 8.34 0.67
N LEU A 47 7.09 8.68 1.93
CA LEU A 47 7.45 7.69 2.95
C LEU A 47 6.31 6.72 3.25
N VAL A 48 5.08 7.21 3.34
CA VAL A 48 3.90 6.39 3.66
C VAL A 48 3.71 5.29 2.61
N GLN A 49 3.85 5.64 1.33
CA GLN A 49 3.79 4.70 0.22
C GLN A 49 4.91 3.66 0.28
N ILE A 50 6.16 4.09 0.49
CA ILE A 50 7.32 3.19 0.60
C ILE A 50 7.13 2.19 1.75
N MET A 51 6.73 2.68 2.93
CA MET A 51 6.54 1.82 4.11
C MET A 51 5.41 0.80 3.90
N THR A 52 4.41 1.13 3.08
CA THR A 52 3.31 0.20 2.76
C THR A 52 3.78 -0.98 1.93
N LEU A 53 4.78 -0.81 1.06
CA LEU A 53 5.38 -1.92 0.29
C LEU A 53 6.33 -2.79 1.12
N VAL A 54 6.89 -2.25 2.21
CA VAL A 54 7.79 -2.98 3.11
C VAL A 54 7.03 -3.85 4.12
N HIS A 55 5.83 -3.44 4.50
CA HIS A 55 4.97 -4.07 5.50
C HIS A 55 4.43 -5.43 5.06
#